data_AF-A0AAW9F575-F1
#
_entry.id   AF-A0AAW9F575-F1
#
_cell.length_a   1.000
_cell.length_b   1.000
_cell.length_c   1.000
_cell.angle_alpha   90.00
_cell.angle_beta   90.00
_cell.angle_gamma   90.00
#
_symmetry.space_group_name_H-M   'P 1'
#
loop_
_entity.id
_entity.type
_entity.pdbx_description
1 polymer ?
#
loop_
_entity_poly.entity_id
_entity_poly.type
_entity_poly.pdbx_seq_one_letter_code
_entity_poly.pdbx_strand_id
1 'polypeptide(L)'
;MGVDKAVSKSLHAIPHLSEWEDYQAGPGLLVSSALKSAQKLSKALFHLLPKEHKAWDHREFKRACKWLKLMLEASTPLRTMRMFRLHPDLDICLSYPFPAALVTLLQQSPPLIPAARKQLDEGLQRYIALLREKLSTPEHRQAVHSFMLGPKKNRASLVRYIDALFEQHQKLLLLRIDLHYQEPVWRHRYPDKLLGQFRRLLNNRKNNRIFDDFVGYAAKLEFASGAGFHLHCMFIYNGSKRREDVVIAQQIGEYWVQLTGEPGRYYNCNYHKRSYKEVGIGLIHYKDGKMRKNIELAIDYMTKPELYMKPPIGVGPKGGAGRVFFRGELPSKTQSKPGPVRSRTYIRSKYRRLGELLHLNDGELENLLGE
;
A
#
# COMPACT_ATOMS: atom_id res chain seq x y z
N MET A 1 40.17 -20.54 -2.17
CA MET A 1 39.53 -20.26 -0.86
C MET A 1 38.82 -18.91 -0.98
N GLY A 2 37.55 -18.95 -1.35
CA GLY A 2 36.71 -17.77 -1.52
C GLY A 2 35.70 -17.72 -0.38
N VAL A 3 35.58 -16.57 0.27
CA VAL A 3 34.59 -16.33 1.34
C VAL A 3 33.83 -15.05 1.00
N ASP A 4 32.60 -15.27 0.57
CA ASP A 4 31.38 -14.47 0.76
C ASP A 4 31.52 -12.97 1.04
N LYS A 5 31.44 -12.16 -0.03
CA LYS A 5 30.82 -10.83 0.02
C LYS A 5 29.31 -11.00 -0.10
N ALA A 6 28.65 -11.25 1.03
CA ALA A 6 27.20 -11.24 1.14
C ALA A 6 26.63 -9.84 0.81
N VAL A 7 25.88 -9.81 -0.28
CA VAL A 7 25.15 -8.67 -0.81
C VAL A 7 24.02 -8.31 0.15
N SER A 8 24.24 -7.31 1.02
CA SER A 8 23.19 -6.59 1.74
C SER A 8 22.39 -5.73 0.74
N LYS A 9 21.43 -6.35 0.05
CA LYS A 9 20.43 -5.64 -0.76
C LYS A 9 19.25 -5.25 0.13
N SER A 10 19.31 -4.01 0.60
CA SER A 10 18.21 -3.16 1.07
C SER A 10 16.80 -3.68 0.73
N LEU A 11 16.06 -4.12 1.76
CA LEU A 11 14.62 -4.40 1.76
C LEU A 11 13.73 -3.14 1.70
N HIS A 12 14.29 -1.96 1.38
CA HIS A 12 13.59 -0.66 1.45
C HIS A 12 13.65 0.18 0.16
N ALA A 13 13.48 -0.46 -1.00
CA ALA A 13 13.24 0.25 -2.25
C ALA A 13 12.21 -0.50 -3.11
N ILE A 14 11.08 0.15 -3.40
CA ILE A 14 10.21 -0.22 -4.53
C ILE A 14 10.16 0.99 -5.48
N PRO A 15 10.20 0.74 -6.81
CA PRO A 15 10.49 1.77 -7.82
C PRO A 15 9.35 2.76 -8.02
N HIS A 16 9.76 3.91 -8.54
CA HIS A 16 8.94 5.01 -9.03
C HIS A 16 8.17 4.63 -10.29
N LEU A 17 6.98 5.23 -10.47
CA LEU A 17 6.13 5.38 -11.68
C LEU A 17 4.67 4.92 -11.48
N SER A 18 3.93 5.70 -10.71
CA SER A 18 2.49 5.91 -10.93
C SER A 18 2.14 7.35 -10.52
N GLU A 19 2.84 8.31 -11.13
CA GLU A 19 2.73 9.76 -10.87
C GLU A 19 1.51 10.43 -11.53
N TRP A 20 0.52 9.65 -11.97
CA TRP A 20 -0.65 10.22 -12.65
C TRP A 20 -1.91 10.29 -11.78
N GLU A 21 -1.87 9.76 -10.55
CA GLU A 21 -3.00 9.84 -9.60
C GLU A 21 -2.82 10.91 -8.50
N ASP A 22 -1.69 11.65 -8.50
CA ASP A 22 -1.51 12.87 -7.71
C ASP A 22 -2.25 14.09 -8.35
N TYR A 23 -3.31 13.85 -9.17
CA TYR A 23 -3.99 14.89 -9.96
C TYR A 23 -4.87 15.82 -9.09
N GLN A 24 -4.29 17.00 -8.86
CA GLN A 24 -4.87 18.33 -8.63
C GLN A 24 -5.44 18.71 -7.24
N ALA A 25 -4.80 19.77 -6.71
CA ALA A 25 -5.27 20.86 -5.85
C ALA A 25 -5.34 20.67 -4.31
N GLY A 26 -4.54 21.50 -3.62
CA GLY A 26 -4.76 21.89 -2.22
C GLY A 26 -3.85 21.25 -1.16
N PRO A 27 -4.18 21.43 0.14
CA PRO A 27 -3.47 20.87 1.30
C PRO A 27 -3.12 19.38 1.19
N GLY A 28 -3.80 18.64 0.30
CA GLY A 28 -3.51 17.25 0.02
C GLY A 28 -2.14 16.99 -0.62
N LEU A 29 -1.62 17.87 -1.48
CA LEU A 29 -0.27 17.73 -2.03
C LEU A 29 0.79 17.95 -0.95
N LEU A 30 0.55 18.89 -0.03
CA LEU A 30 1.45 19.17 1.09
C LEU A 30 1.53 17.97 2.04
N VAL A 31 0.39 17.37 2.38
CA VAL A 31 0.35 16.14 3.18
C VAL A 31 1.05 14.98 2.47
N SER A 32 0.72 14.70 1.20
CA SER A 32 1.39 13.65 0.41
C SER A 32 2.91 13.86 0.36
N SER A 33 3.35 15.09 0.14
CA SER A 33 4.76 15.48 0.10
C SER A 33 5.45 15.36 1.46
N ALA A 34 4.75 15.67 2.55
CA ALA A 34 5.26 15.55 3.91
C ALA A 34 5.39 14.09 4.33
N LEU A 35 4.39 13.25 4.03
CA LEU A 35 4.47 11.80 4.23
C LEU A 35 5.68 11.22 3.48
N LYS A 36 5.83 11.54 2.18
CA LYS A 36 7.03 11.21 1.37
C LYS A 36 8.33 11.71 2.01
N SER A 37 8.32 12.89 2.63
CA SER A 37 9.50 13.50 3.26
C SER A 37 9.86 12.86 4.59
N ALA A 38 8.89 12.49 5.43
CA ALA A 38 9.15 11.74 6.66
C ALA A 38 9.75 10.36 6.38
N GLN A 39 9.36 9.70 5.29
CA GLN A 39 9.99 8.45 4.90
C GLN A 39 11.45 8.61 4.52
N LYS A 40 11.73 9.66 3.74
CA LYS A 40 13.11 10.02 3.39
C LYS A 40 13.91 10.38 4.63
N LEU A 41 13.31 11.12 5.56
CA LEU A 41 13.91 11.48 6.83
C LEU A 41 14.20 10.25 7.68
N SER A 42 13.22 9.38 7.95
CA SER A 42 13.40 8.14 8.70
C SER A 42 14.55 7.30 8.11
N LYS A 43 14.53 7.07 6.79
CA LYS A 43 15.61 6.34 6.11
C LYS A 43 16.96 7.05 6.23
N ALA A 44 16.97 8.38 6.10
CA ALA A 44 18.19 9.15 6.20
C ALA A 44 18.78 9.19 7.61
N LEU A 45 17.95 9.23 8.65
CA LEU A 45 18.39 9.23 10.05
C LEU A 45 19.27 8.01 10.37
N PHE A 46 19.01 6.87 9.74
CA PHE A 46 19.73 5.61 9.98
C PHE A 46 20.83 5.28 8.97
N HIS A 47 20.69 5.73 7.72
CA HIS A 47 21.59 5.30 6.63
C HIS A 47 22.41 6.42 5.99
N LEU A 48 21.98 7.69 6.11
CA LEU A 48 22.59 8.81 5.38
C LEU A 48 23.17 9.88 6.28
N LEU A 49 22.75 9.96 7.54
CA LEU A 49 23.23 10.97 8.49
C LEU A 49 24.31 10.36 9.42
N PRO A 50 25.33 11.13 9.85
CA PRO A 50 26.43 10.63 10.67
C PRO A 50 25.92 10.09 12.00
N LYS A 51 26.30 8.87 12.40
CA LYS A 51 25.86 8.25 13.67
C LYS A 51 26.48 8.90 14.92
N GLU A 52 27.68 9.45 14.76
CA GLU A 52 28.44 10.15 15.79
C GLU A 52 28.23 11.67 15.69
N HIS A 53 28.56 12.38 16.77
CA HIS A 53 28.52 13.84 16.84
C HIS A 53 29.64 14.46 15.98
N LYS A 54 29.46 14.42 14.66
CA LYS A 54 30.37 15.06 13.69
C LYS A 54 29.70 16.30 13.10
N ALA A 55 30.51 17.30 12.76
CA ALA A 55 30.03 18.44 11.99
C ALA A 55 29.41 17.93 10.69
N TRP A 56 28.16 18.30 10.43
CA TRP A 56 27.47 17.90 9.22
C TRP A 56 28.13 18.56 8.01
N ASP A 57 28.24 17.82 6.91
CA ASP A 57 28.60 18.46 5.66
C ASP A 57 27.44 19.35 5.15
N HIS A 58 27.75 20.28 4.24
CA HIS A 58 26.76 21.22 3.71
C HIS A 58 25.58 20.52 3.00
N ARG A 59 25.80 19.35 2.40
CA ARG A 59 24.77 18.58 1.67
C ARG A 59 23.86 17.83 2.63
N GLU A 60 24.39 17.24 3.68
CA GLU A 60 23.66 16.58 4.77
C GLU A 60 22.73 17.58 5.46
N PHE A 61 23.27 18.74 5.83
CA PHE A 61 22.51 19.84 6.40
C PHE A 61 21.37 20.31 5.50
N LYS A 62 21.66 20.59 4.23
CA LYS A 62 20.65 21.04 3.28
C LYS A 62 19.53 20.00 3.07
N ARG A 63 19.86 18.70 3.07
CA ARG A 63 18.87 17.62 2.94
C ARG A 63 17.98 17.49 4.17
N ALA A 64 18.56 17.49 5.37
CA ALA A 64 17.81 17.42 6.61
C ALA A 64 16.84 18.60 6.74
N CYS A 65 17.32 19.83 6.55
CA CYS A 65 16.48 21.03 6.56
C CYS A 65 15.32 20.94 5.54
N LYS A 66 15.58 20.44 4.33
CA LYS A 66 14.54 20.25 3.30
C LYS A 66 13.42 19.31 3.75
N TRP A 67 13.74 18.16 4.35
CA TRP A 67 12.72 17.21 4.79
C TRP A 67 11.97 17.69 6.03
N LEU A 68 12.68 18.32 6.96
CA LEU A 68 12.11 18.82 8.22
C LEU A 68 11.17 20.01 7.99
N LYS A 69 11.51 20.90 7.06
CA LYS A 69 10.64 22.03 6.68
C LYS A 69 9.29 21.57 6.14
N LEU A 70 9.27 20.57 5.25
CA LEU A 70 8.02 20.01 4.71
C LEU A 70 7.16 19.33 5.79
N MET A 71 7.80 18.64 6.75
CA MET A 71 7.11 18.05 7.89
C MET A 71 6.51 19.09 8.83
N LEU A 72 7.23 20.19 9.04
CA LEU A 72 6.77 21.31 9.84
C LEU A 72 5.56 22.00 9.19
N GLU A 73 5.65 22.32 7.89
CA GLU A 73 4.57 22.94 7.12
C GLU A 73 3.30 22.06 7.11
N ALA A 74 3.47 20.74 7.09
CA ALA A 74 2.36 19.79 7.14
C ALA A 74 1.96 19.35 8.57
N SER A 75 2.58 19.89 9.62
CA SER A 75 2.36 19.41 11.00
C SER A 75 0.90 19.55 11.44
N THR A 76 0.26 20.68 11.17
CA THR A 76 -1.16 20.93 11.45
C THR A 76 -2.08 19.97 10.72
N PRO A 77 -2.03 19.82 9.37
CA PRO A 77 -2.88 18.85 8.70
C PRO A 77 -2.57 17.39 9.09
N LEU A 78 -1.31 17.02 9.30
CA LEU A 78 -0.96 15.68 9.78
C LEU A 78 -1.52 15.38 11.18
N ARG A 79 -1.58 16.36 12.08
CA ARG A 79 -2.22 16.21 13.39
C ARG A 79 -3.72 15.97 13.29
N THR A 80 -4.41 16.60 12.33
CA THR A 80 -5.83 16.32 12.06
C THR A 80 -6.06 14.91 11.51
N MET A 81 -5.03 14.27 10.97
CA MET A 81 -5.05 12.89 10.49
C MET A 81 -4.77 11.84 11.59
N ARG A 82 -4.66 12.23 12.87
CA ARG A 82 -4.51 11.28 14.00
C ARG A 82 -5.69 10.31 14.19
N MET A 83 -6.80 10.57 13.53
CA MET A 83 -7.88 9.59 13.38
C MET A 83 -7.42 8.33 12.62
N PHE A 84 -6.36 8.41 11.83
CA PHE A 84 -5.73 7.26 11.18
C PHE A 84 -4.64 6.67 12.06
N ARG A 85 -4.42 5.36 11.95
CA ARG A 85 -3.22 4.72 12.48
C ARG A 85 -2.04 5.05 11.59
N LEU A 86 -1.21 5.97 12.02
CA LEU A 86 -0.02 6.37 11.28
C LEU A 86 1.06 5.30 11.33
N HIS A 87 1.96 5.31 10.35
CA HIS A 87 3.19 4.52 10.41
C HIS A 87 3.98 4.96 11.66
N PRO A 88 4.57 4.04 12.44
CA PRO A 88 5.22 4.38 13.71
C PRO A 88 6.26 5.50 13.57
N ASP A 89 7.09 5.50 12.52
CA ASP A 89 8.06 6.57 12.27
C ASP A 89 7.42 7.97 12.20
N LEU A 90 6.26 8.07 11.56
CA LEU A 90 5.50 9.32 11.48
C LEU A 90 4.94 9.71 12.83
N ASP A 91 4.40 8.73 13.55
CA ASP A 91 3.79 8.97 14.85
C ASP A 91 4.83 9.50 15.85
N ILE A 92 6.05 8.96 15.83
CA ILE A 92 7.19 9.52 16.56
C ILE A 92 7.49 10.96 16.10
N CYS A 93 7.62 11.20 14.80
CA CYS A 93 7.93 12.56 14.30
C CYS A 93 6.87 13.60 14.72
N LEU A 94 5.59 13.22 14.80
CA LEU A 94 4.51 14.11 15.21
C LEU A 94 4.39 14.28 16.73
N SER A 95 4.75 13.23 17.48
CA SER A 95 4.73 13.23 18.95
C SER A 95 5.90 14.01 19.55
N TYR A 96 7.00 14.12 18.82
CA TYR A 96 8.16 14.94 19.18
C TYR A 96 8.30 16.11 18.19
N PRO A 97 7.43 17.15 18.29
CA PRO A 97 7.44 18.25 17.34
C PRO A 97 8.75 19.04 17.40
N PHE A 98 9.01 19.75 16.32
CA PHE A 98 10.16 20.64 16.22
C PHE A 98 10.14 21.70 17.33
N PRO A 99 11.27 21.92 18.04
CA PRO A 99 11.38 23.02 19.01
C PRO A 99 11.06 24.35 18.35
N ALA A 100 10.22 25.18 19.00
CA ALA A 100 9.78 26.46 18.45
C ALA A 100 10.95 27.39 18.05
N ALA A 101 12.03 27.40 18.82
CA ALA A 101 13.24 28.15 18.50
C ALA A 101 13.87 27.75 17.15
N LEU A 102 13.87 26.45 16.82
CA LEU A 102 14.39 25.96 15.54
C LEU A 102 13.44 26.25 14.38
N VAL A 103 12.13 26.25 14.64
CA VAL A 103 11.13 26.67 13.65
C VAL A 103 11.38 28.11 13.22
N THR A 104 11.55 29.02 14.16
CA THR A 104 11.83 30.43 13.87
C THR A 104 13.11 30.59 13.06
N LEU A 105 14.18 29.86 13.40
CA LEU A 105 15.45 29.89 12.66
C LEU A 105 15.31 29.32 11.23
N LEU A 106 14.54 28.25 11.03
CA LEU A 106 14.31 27.65 9.70
C LEU A 106 13.42 28.51 8.79
N GLN A 107 12.65 29.44 9.35
CA GLN A 107 11.80 30.37 8.61
C GLN A 107 12.55 31.63 8.14
N GLN A 108 13.72 31.92 8.69
CA GLN A 108 14.54 33.06 8.27
C GLN A 108 15.09 32.87 6.85
N SER A 109 15.10 33.96 6.07
CA SER A 109 15.67 33.98 4.72
C SER A 109 17.20 33.86 4.80
N PRO A 110 17.83 32.97 4.00
CA PRO A 110 19.28 32.90 3.93
C PRO A 110 19.89 34.14 3.26
N PRO A 111 21.14 34.53 3.59
CA PRO A 111 22.05 33.85 4.52
C PRO A 111 21.76 34.18 5.99
N LEU A 112 21.83 33.16 6.85
CA LEU A 112 21.72 33.35 8.31
C LEU A 112 23.02 33.97 8.85
N ILE A 113 22.89 34.87 9.83
CA ILE A 113 24.04 35.38 10.57
C ILE A 113 24.80 34.22 11.28
N PRO A 114 26.12 34.31 11.49
CA PRO A 114 26.92 33.20 12.03
C PRO A 114 26.39 32.62 13.35
N ALA A 115 25.92 33.48 14.27
CA ALA A 115 25.34 33.05 15.53
C ALA A 115 24.04 32.24 15.35
N ALA A 116 23.13 32.72 14.50
CA ALA A 116 21.86 32.04 14.19
C ALA A 116 22.11 30.71 13.46
N ARG A 117 23.09 30.67 12.55
CA ARG A 117 23.52 29.44 11.89
C ARG A 117 24.05 28.42 12.89
N LYS A 118 24.93 28.83 13.80
CA LYS A 118 25.47 27.96 14.86
C LYS A 118 24.35 27.40 15.74
N GLN A 119 23.42 28.24 16.18
CA GLN A 119 22.26 27.80 16.97
C GLN A 119 21.36 26.81 16.22
N LEU A 120 21.14 27.04 14.92
CA LEU A 120 20.38 26.15 14.07
C LEU A 120 21.08 24.78 13.93
N ASP A 121 22.39 24.78 13.65
CA ASP A 121 23.20 23.57 13.50
C ASP A 121 23.17 22.73 14.79
N GLU A 122 23.45 23.33 15.94
CA GLU A 122 23.45 22.65 17.25
C GLU A 122 22.06 22.12 17.63
N GLY A 123 21.02 22.92 17.38
CA GLY A 123 19.65 22.49 17.68
C GLY A 123 19.16 21.36 16.78
N LEU A 124 19.51 21.39 15.49
CA LEU A 124 19.22 20.30 14.56
C LEU A 124 19.94 19.02 14.97
N GLN A 125 21.21 19.10 15.38
CA GLN A 125 21.94 17.94 15.89
C GLN A 125 21.25 17.32 17.11
N ARG A 126 20.85 18.14 18.09
CA ARG A 126 20.10 17.66 19.27
C ARG A 126 18.76 17.02 18.88
N TYR A 127 18.01 17.64 17.97
CA TYR A 127 16.73 17.10 17.54
C TYR A 127 16.87 15.78 16.76
N ILE A 128 17.88 15.67 15.90
CA ILE A 128 18.18 14.42 15.19
C ILE A 128 18.63 13.32 16.15
N ALA A 129 19.44 13.65 17.16
CA ALA A 129 19.81 12.70 18.21
C ALA A 129 18.58 12.17 18.96
N LEU A 130 17.66 13.06 19.35
CA LEU A 130 16.38 12.69 19.97
C LEU A 130 15.55 11.75 19.07
N LEU A 131 15.35 12.11 17.80
CA LEU A 131 14.59 11.26 16.88
C LEU A 131 15.24 9.89 16.72
N ARG A 132 16.57 9.81 16.63
CA ARG A 132 17.27 8.53 16.56
C ARG A 132 17.06 7.70 17.80
N GLU A 133 17.19 8.28 18.98
CA GLU A 133 16.95 7.59 20.24
C GLU A 133 15.55 6.95 20.23
N LYS A 134 14.51 7.72 19.89
CA LYS A 134 13.12 7.24 19.89
C LYS A 134 12.86 6.20 18.80
N LEU A 135 13.35 6.41 17.58
CA LEU A 135 13.19 5.48 16.46
C LEU A 135 14.04 4.21 16.59
N SER A 136 15.07 4.20 17.46
CA SER A 136 15.97 3.06 17.68
C SER A 136 15.53 2.15 18.82
N THR A 137 14.40 2.42 19.47
CA THR A 137 13.92 1.56 20.56
C THR A 137 13.47 0.20 20.03
N PRO A 138 13.65 -0.90 20.79
CA PRO A 138 13.11 -2.21 20.43
C PRO A 138 11.60 -2.17 20.17
N GLU A 139 10.86 -1.43 20.99
CA GLU A 139 9.41 -1.27 20.91
C GLU A 139 9.01 -0.62 19.58
N HIS A 140 9.73 0.44 19.19
CA HIS A 140 9.49 1.11 17.91
C HIS A 140 9.79 0.20 16.71
N ARG A 141 10.92 -0.51 16.74
CA ARG A 141 11.26 -1.48 15.68
C ARG A 141 10.18 -2.55 15.53
N GLN A 142 9.67 -3.06 16.65
CA GLN A 142 8.60 -4.05 16.66
C GLN A 142 7.29 -3.46 16.10
N ALA A 143 6.96 -2.21 16.44
CA ALA A 143 5.80 -1.51 15.88
C ALA A 143 5.91 -1.34 14.36
N VAL A 144 7.07 -0.92 13.85
CA VAL A 144 7.32 -0.79 12.39
C VAL A 144 7.22 -2.15 11.71
N HIS A 145 7.86 -3.17 12.27
CA HIS A 145 7.79 -4.54 11.76
C HIS A 145 6.33 -5.01 11.65
N SER A 146 5.57 -4.86 12.74
CA SER A 146 4.15 -5.24 12.81
C SER A 146 3.29 -4.46 11.80
N PHE A 147 3.59 -3.17 11.61
CA PHE A 147 2.91 -2.34 10.62
C PHE A 147 3.17 -2.86 9.19
N MET A 148 4.39 -3.28 8.89
CA MET A 148 4.82 -3.73 7.57
C MET A 148 4.53 -5.21 7.26
N LEU A 149 4.19 -6.02 8.26
CA LEU A 149 3.81 -7.43 8.08
C LEU A 149 2.50 -7.60 7.29
N GLY A 150 1.50 -6.74 7.54
CA GLY A 150 0.19 -6.84 6.91
C GLY A 150 0.25 -6.89 5.37
N PRO A 151 0.88 -5.91 4.72
CA PRO A 151 1.09 -5.89 3.26
C PRO A 151 1.76 -7.16 2.71
N LYS A 152 2.80 -7.67 3.39
CA LYS A 152 3.47 -8.93 3.00
C LYS A 152 2.52 -10.13 3.08
N LYS A 153 1.76 -10.24 4.17
CA LYS A 153 0.75 -11.30 4.36
C LYS A 153 -0.36 -11.20 3.32
N ASN A 154 -0.84 -9.99 3.02
CA ASN A 154 -1.86 -9.73 2.00
C ASN A 154 -1.37 -10.15 0.60
N ARG A 155 -0.14 -9.80 0.23
CA ARG A 155 0.49 -10.23 -1.03
C ARG A 155 0.52 -11.75 -1.13
N ALA A 156 1.12 -12.42 -0.15
CA ALA A 156 1.22 -13.88 -0.14
C ALA A 156 -0.17 -14.53 -0.22
N SER A 157 -1.13 -14.00 0.53
CA SER A 157 -2.49 -14.50 0.52
C SER A 157 -3.20 -14.30 -0.82
N LEU A 158 -2.99 -13.17 -1.52
CA LEU A 158 -3.61 -12.92 -2.82
C LEU A 158 -2.97 -13.78 -3.92
N VAL A 159 -1.65 -13.98 -3.90
CA VAL A 159 -0.98 -14.92 -4.82
C VAL A 159 -1.57 -16.31 -4.70
N ARG A 160 -1.64 -16.86 -3.48
CA ARG A 160 -2.24 -18.18 -3.22
C ARG A 160 -3.69 -18.26 -3.71
N TYR A 161 -4.46 -17.20 -3.49
CA TYR A 161 -5.86 -17.14 -3.91
C TYR A 161 -6.02 -17.20 -5.43
N ILE A 162 -5.23 -16.42 -6.17
CA ILE A 162 -5.24 -16.44 -7.63
C ILE A 162 -4.76 -17.79 -8.17
N ASP A 163 -3.73 -18.38 -7.57
CA ASP A 163 -3.23 -19.69 -7.97
C ASP A 163 -4.31 -20.78 -7.80
N ALA A 164 -5.02 -20.80 -6.67
CA ALA A 164 -6.13 -21.71 -6.45
C ALA A 164 -7.27 -21.53 -7.48
N LEU A 165 -7.54 -20.29 -7.92
CA LEU A 165 -8.52 -20.05 -9.00
C LEU A 165 -8.04 -20.62 -10.34
N PHE A 166 -6.76 -20.53 -10.67
CA PHE A 166 -6.20 -21.15 -11.88
C PHE A 166 -6.15 -22.69 -11.79
N GLU A 167 -6.13 -23.29 -10.60
CA GLU A 167 -6.27 -24.73 -10.44
C GLU A 167 -7.66 -25.23 -10.86
N GLN A 168 -8.69 -24.39 -10.73
CA GLN A 168 -10.06 -24.73 -11.13
C GLN A 168 -10.39 -24.27 -12.57
N HIS A 169 -9.88 -23.10 -12.99
CA HIS A 169 -10.22 -22.50 -14.27
C HIS A 169 -9.03 -22.44 -15.23
N GLN A 170 -9.23 -22.85 -16.49
CA GLN A 170 -8.18 -22.73 -17.52
C GLN A 170 -7.85 -21.27 -17.86
N LYS A 171 -8.84 -20.39 -17.78
CA LYS A 171 -8.71 -18.97 -18.04
C LYS A 171 -9.39 -18.18 -16.93
N LEU A 172 -8.76 -17.09 -16.52
CA LEU A 172 -9.37 -16.08 -15.66
C LEU A 172 -9.48 -14.78 -16.44
N LEU A 173 -10.59 -14.08 -16.26
CA LEU A 173 -10.78 -12.71 -16.76
C LEU A 173 -10.65 -11.77 -15.56
N LEU A 174 -9.54 -11.05 -15.48
CA LEU A 174 -9.22 -10.14 -14.37
C LEU A 174 -9.60 -8.71 -14.71
N LEU A 175 -10.42 -8.10 -13.88
CA LEU A 175 -10.83 -6.70 -13.98
C LEU A 175 -10.20 -5.91 -12.85
N ARG A 176 -9.57 -4.75 -13.13
CA ARG A 176 -9.21 -3.76 -12.11
C ARG A 176 -10.16 -2.57 -12.25
N ILE A 177 -10.79 -2.19 -11.15
CA ILE A 177 -11.70 -1.05 -11.07
C ILE A 177 -11.41 -0.30 -9.78
N ASP A 178 -11.23 1.01 -9.87
CA ASP A 178 -11.09 1.84 -8.67
C ASP A 178 -12.41 2.52 -8.37
N LEU A 179 -12.96 2.32 -7.18
CA LEU A 179 -14.26 2.84 -6.76
C LEU A 179 -14.08 3.97 -5.74
N HIS A 180 -14.69 5.13 -5.98
CA HIS A 180 -14.53 6.32 -5.17
C HIS A 180 -15.84 7.10 -5.04
N TYR A 181 -15.86 8.10 -4.17
CA TYR A 181 -16.92 9.12 -4.11
C TYR A 181 -16.42 10.44 -4.71
N GLN A 182 -17.34 11.23 -5.27
CA GLN A 182 -17.11 12.56 -5.83
C GLN A 182 -17.04 13.66 -4.75
N GLU A 183 -17.35 13.34 -3.49
CA GLU A 183 -17.43 14.35 -2.45
C GLU A 183 -16.06 14.81 -1.91
N PRO A 184 -15.93 16.09 -1.51
CA PRO A 184 -14.70 16.60 -0.92
C PRO A 184 -14.31 15.82 0.35
N VAL A 185 -13.01 15.57 0.46
CA VAL A 185 -12.25 14.77 1.46
C VAL A 185 -12.77 14.90 2.91
N TRP A 186 -13.38 16.03 3.27
CA TRP A 186 -13.76 16.39 4.63
C TRP A 186 -15.14 15.87 5.08
N ARG A 187 -16.05 15.50 4.17
CA ARG A 187 -17.42 15.07 4.56
C ARG A 187 -17.51 13.62 5.02
N HIS A 188 -16.58 12.76 4.60
CA HIS A 188 -16.56 11.36 4.98
C HIS A 188 -15.25 11.01 5.68
N ARG A 189 -15.18 11.43 6.95
CA ARG A 189 -14.08 11.13 7.88
C ARG A 189 -13.87 9.62 8.09
N TYR A 190 -14.86 8.78 7.80
CA TYR A 190 -14.79 7.34 8.00
C TYR A 190 -15.21 6.60 6.73
N PRO A 191 -14.59 5.45 6.41
CA PRO A 191 -14.87 4.70 5.18
C PRO A 191 -16.11 3.80 5.30
N ASP A 192 -16.86 3.83 6.40
CA ASP A 192 -17.99 2.93 6.68
C ASP A 192 -19.05 2.96 5.59
N LYS A 193 -19.42 4.15 5.10
CA LYS A 193 -20.36 4.31 3.99
C LYS A 193 -19.83 3.68 2.70
N LEU A 194 -18.55 3.88 2.38
CA LEU A 194 -17.89 3.27 1.22
C LEU A 194 -17.87 1.75 1.32
N LEU A 195 -17.44 1.21 2.45
CA LEU A 195 -17.37 -0.22 2.71
C LEU A 195 -18.77 -0.87 2.76
N GLY A 196 -19.77 -0.16 3.29
CA GLY A 196 -21.16 -0.61 3.31
C GLY A 196 -21.73 -0.76 1.90
N GLN A 197 -21.51 0.24 1.04
CA GLN A 197 -21.92 0.17 -0.36
C GLN A 197 -21.15 -0.90 -1.15
N PHE A 198 -19.86 -1.06 -0.89
CA PHE A 198 -19.07 -2.12 -1.50
C PHE A 198 -19.62 -3.51 -1.11
N ARG A 199 -19.98 -3.72 0.17
CA ARG A 199 -20.66 -4.96 0.59
C ARG A 199 -21.99 -5.15 -0.13
N ARG A 200 -22.79 -4.09 -0.28
CA ARG A 200 -24.05 -4.16 -1.03
C ARG A 200 -23.82 -4.60 -2.48
N LEU A 201 -22.81 -4.02 -3.15
CA LEU A 201 -22.37 -4.44 -4.48
C LEU A 201 -22.03 -5.93 -4.52
N LEU A 202 -21.23 -6.41 -3.56
CA LEU A 202 -20.85 -7.81 -3.45
C LEU A 202 -22.03 -8.75 -3.11
N ASN A 203 -23.00 -8.30 -2.31
CA ASN A 203 -24.18 -9.09 -1.94
C ASN A 203 -25.17 -9.24 -3.10
N ASN A 204 -25.26 -8.21 -3.95
CA ASN A 204 -26.19 -8.19 -5.08
C ASN A 204 -25.75 -9.11 -6.24
N ARG A 205 -24.54 -9.70 -6.19
CA ARG A 205 -24.03 -10.60 -7.23
C ARG A 205 -24.95 -11.78 -7.55
N LYS A 206 -25.66 -12.32 -6.56
CA LYS A 206 -26.53 -13.50 -6.75
C LYS A 206 -27.72 -13.21 -7.68
N ASN A 207 -28.17 -11.96 -7.75
CA ASN A 207 -29.36 -11.54 -8.47
C ASN A 207 -29.05 -10.53 -9.58
N ASN A 208 -27.79 -10.44 -10.01
CA ASN A 208 -27.35 -9.46 -11.00
C ASN A 208 -26.44 -10.12 -12.05
N ARG A 209 -26.91 -10.15 -13.30
CA ARG A 209 -26.28 -10.83 -14.44
C ARG A 209 -24.91 -10.26 -14.83
N ILE A 210 -24.57 -9.06 -14.38
CA ILE A 210 -23.20 -8.52 -14.52
C ILE A 210 -22.20 -9.51 -13.89
N PHE A 211 -22.59 -10.15 -12.78
CA PHE A 211 -21.77 -11.08 -12.02
C PHE A 211 -21.97 -12.55 -12.41
N ASP A 212 -22.60 -12.84 -13.55
CA ASP A 212 -22.63 -14.20 -14.10
C ASP A 212 -21.18 -14.70 -14.32
N ASP A 213 -20.93 -15.94 -13.89
CA ASP A 213 -19.60 -16.59 -13.91
C ASP A 213 -18.50 -15.86 -13.13
N PHE A 214 -18.88 -15.05 -12.15
CA PHE A 214 -17.97 -14.47 -11.16
C PHE A 214 -17.37 -15.56 -10.26
N VAL A 215 -16.05 -15.59 -10.14
CA VAL A 215 -15.31 -16.63 -9.37
C VAL A 215 -14.55 -16.07 -8.18
N GLY A 216 -14.33 -14.75 -8.13
CA GLY A 216 -13.56 -14.18 -7.03
C GLY A 216 -13.38 -12.67 -7.08
N TYR A 217 -12.88 -12.13 -5.97
CA TYR A 217 -12.44 -10.74 -5.90
C TYR A 217 -11.32 -10.53 -4.89
N ALA A 218 -10.63 -9.41 -5.04
CA ALA A 218 -9.86 -8.76 -3.99
C ALA A 218 -10.18 -7.26 -3.99
N ALA A 219 -10.05 -6.60 -2.85
CA ALA A 219 -10.20 -5.17 -2.73
C ALA A 219 -9.27 -4.61 -1.66
N LYS A 220 -8.76 -3.41 -1.90
CA LYS A 220 -7.95 -2.66 -0.94
C LYS A 220 -8.57 -1.28 -0.74
N LEU A 221 -8.82 -0.93 0.51
CA LEU A 221 -9.16 0.43 0.92
C LEU A 221 -7.88 1.26 0.98
N GLU A 222 -7.93 2.43 0.35
CA GLU A 222 -6.88 3.43 0.39
C GLU A 222 -7.45 4.79 0.78
N PHE A 223 -6.58 5.66 1.32
CA PHE A 223 -6.87 7.07 1.52
C PHE A 223 -5.89 7.93 0.71
N ALA A 224 -6.44 8.74 -0.19
CA ALA A 224 -5.70 9.79 -0.89
C ALA A 224 -6.18 11.15 -0.40
N SER A 225 -5.26 12.07 -0.16
CA SER A 225 -5.57 13.38 0.41
C SER A 225 -6.40 14.29 -0.50
N GLY A 226 -6.49 14.01 -1.80
CA GLY A 226 -7.36 14.69 -2.76
C GLY A 226 -8.68 13.94 -3.05
N ALA A 227 -8.66 12.60 -3.03
CA ALA A 227 -9.81 11.75 -3.39
C ALA A 227 -10.54 11.15 -2.17
N GLY A 228 -10.01 11.33 -0.96
CA GLY A 228 -10.49 10.68 0.26
C GLY A 228 -10.32 9.15 0.23
N PHE A 229 -11.22 8.46 0.94
CA PHE A 229 -11.26 7.01 0.93
C PHE A 229 -11.76 6.46 -0.42
N HIS A 230 -11.05 5.49 -0.95
CA HIS A 230 -11.41 4.79 -2.19
C HIS A 230 -10.98 3.32 -2.14
N LEU A 231 -11.55 2.50 -3.03
CA LEU A 231 -11.26 1.08 -3.11
C LEU A 231 -10.59 0.76 -4.44
N HIS A 232 -9.40 0.18 -4.41
CA HIS A 232 -8.87 -0.56 -5.56
C HIS A 232 -9.45 -1.96 -5.55
N CYS A 233 -10.20 -2.33 -6.58
CA CYS A 233 -10.86 -3.63 -6.68
C CYS A 233 -10.26 -4.45 -7.82
N MET A 234 -10.10 -5.74 -7.57
CA MET A 234 -9.85 -6.76 -8.56
C MET A 234 -11.06 -7.70 -8.59
N PHE A 235 -11.81 -7.74 -9.69
CA PHE A 235 -12.90 -8.69 -9.90
C PHE A 235 -12.45 -9.77 -10.87
N ILE A 236 -12.83 -11.02 -10.60
CA ILE A 236 -12.29 -12.19 -11.29
C ILE A 236 -13.45 -13.04 -11.77
N TYR A 237 -13.47 -13.34 -13.07
CA TYR A 237 -14.48 -14.17 -13.73
C TYR A 237 -13.85 -15.42 -14.33
N ASN A 238 -14.67 -16.44 -14.58
CA ASN A 238 -14.29 -17.58 -15.40
C ASN A 238 -14.05 -17.12 -16.85
N GLY A 239 -12.78 -16.99 -17.24
CA GLY A 239 -12.37 -16.50 -18.54
C GLY A 239 -12.66 -17.46 -19.70
N SER A 240 -13.06 -18.69 -19.41
CA SER A 240 -13.55 -19.61 -20.46
C SER A 240 -14.95 -19.23 -20.94
N LYS A 241 -15.75 -18.56 -20.09
CA LYS A 241 -17.13 -18.15 -20.38
C LYS A 241 -17.29 -16.65 -20.62
N ARG A 242 -16.42 -15.82 -20.04
CA ARG A 242 -16.46 -14.35 -20.15
C ARG A 242 -15.19 -13.82 -20.81
N ARG A 243 -15.30 -12.84 -21.72
CA ARG A 243 -14.15 -12.29 -22.47
C ARG A 243 -14.09 -10.77 -22.57
N GLU A 244 -15.20 -10.07 -22.32
CA GLU A 244 -15.33 -8.62 -22.53
C GLU A 244 -14.93 -7.83 -21.27
N ASP A 245 -13.63 -7.84 -20.95
CA ASP A 245 -13.14 -7.24 -19.71
C ASP A 245 -13.49 -5.75 -19.56
N VAL A 246 -13.35 -4.96 -20.63
CA VAL A 246 -13.65 -3.53 -20.61
C VAL A 246 -15.14 -3.27 -20.34
N VAL A 247 -16.03 -4.00 -21.03
CA VAL A 247 -17.49 -3.82 -20.95
C VAL A 247 -17.99 -4.25 -19.57
N ILE A 248 -17.56 -5.41 -19.07
CA ILE A 248 -17.96 -5.88 -17.74
C ILE A 248 -17.46 -4.92 -16.66
N ALA A 249 -16.23 -4.40 -16.79
CA ALA A 249 -15.71 -3.43 -15.84
C ALA A 249 -16.51 -2.11 -15.85
N GLN A 250 -16.94 -1.66 -17.03
CA GLN A 250 -17.82 -0.50 -17.17
C GLN A 250 -19.18 -0.74 -16.51
N GLN A 251 -19.81 -1.89 -16.76
CA GLN A 251 -21.10 -2.24 -16.14
C GLN A 251 -21.02 -2.27 -14.61
N ILE A 252 -19.94 -2.82 -14.03
CA ILE A 252 -19.73 -2.79 -12.57
C ILE A 252 -19.57 -1.35 -12.07
N GLY A 253 -18.85 -0.51 -12.81
CA GLY A 253 -18.65 0.91 -12.48
C GLY A 253 -19.94 1.72 -12.52
N GLU A 254 -20.74 1.55 -13.58
CA GLU A 254 -22.07 2.18 -13.70
C GLU A 254 -23.01 1.70 -12.60
N TYR A 255 -22.97 0.41 -12.27
CA TYR A 255 -23.72 -0.14 -11.15
C TYR A 255 -23.30 0.44 -9.80
N TRP A 256 -22.00 0.73 -9.63
CA TRP A 256 -21.49 1.44 -8.45
C TRP A 256 -22.07 2.86 -8.33
N VAL A 257 -22.12 3.61 -9.44
CA VAL A 257 -22.73 4.96 -9.47
C VAL A 257 -24.21 4.88 -9.06
N GLN A 258 -24.95 3.91 -9.59
CA GLN A 258 -26.35 3.68 -9.21
C GLN A 258 -26.52 3.34 -7.72
N LEU A 259 -25.69 2.43 -7.18
CA LEU A 259 -25.76 2.01 -5.77
C LEU A 259 -25.48 3.15 -4.79
N THR A 260 -24.64 4.08 -5.20
CA THR A 260 -24.24 5.24 -4.38
C THR A 260 -25.23 6.41 -4.51
N GLY A 261 -26.09 6.40 -5.53
CA GLY A 261 -27.10 7.43 -5.78
C GLY A 261 -26.54 8.68 -6.46
N GLU A 262 -25.65 8.51 -7.44
CA GLU A 262 -24.91 9.54 -8.21
C GLU A 262 -23.58 10.11 -7.67
N PRO A 263 -23.23 10.14 -6.35
CA PRO A 263 -21.93 10.64 -5.92
C PRO A 263 -20.81 9.60 -6.11
N GLY A 264 -21.10 8.37 -6.52
CA GLY A 264 -20.07 7.37 -6.81
C GLY A 264 -19.40 7.65 -8.14
N ARG A 265 -18.10 7.38 -8.19
CA ARG A 265 -17.32 7.38 -9.41
C ARG A 265 -16.46 6.14 -9.47
N TYR A 266 -16.02 5.80 -10.68
CA TYR A 266 -15.15 4.67 -10.91
C TYR A 266 -14.09 4.99 -11.96
N TYR A 267 -12.97 4.26 -11.89
CA TYR A 267 -11.94 4.26 -12.92
C TYR A 267 -11.80 2.86 -13.50
N ASN A 268 -12.11 2.72 -14.79
CA ASN A 268 -12.00 1.45 -15.52
C ASN A 268 -10.57 1.24 -16.01
N CYS A 269 -9.81 0.45 -15.28
CA CYS A 269 -8.40 0.21 -15.59
C CYS A 269 -8.23 -0.69 -16.81
N ASN A 270 -9.21 -1.57 -17.07
CA ASN A 270 -9.22 -2.42 -18.26
C ASN A 270 -9.37 -1.61 -19.54
N TYR A 271 -10.09 -0.49 -19.52
CA TYR A 271 -10.16 0.44 -20.66
C TYR A 271 -8.77 1.01 -21.01
N HIS A 272 -8.00 1.37 -19.99
CA HIS A 272 -6.65 1.94 -20.15
C HIS A 272 -5.53 0.91 -20.17
N LYS A 273 -5.81 -0.40 -20.22
CA LYS A 273 -4.80 -1.46 -20.04
C LYS A 273 -3.60 -1.37 -20.99
N ARG A 274 -3.76 -0.74 -22.17
CA ARG A 274 -2.67 -0.54 -23.15
C ARG A 274 -1.61 0.46 -22.69
N SER A 275 -1.90 1.33 -21.72
CA SER A 275 -0.92 2.26 -21.16
C SER A 275 0.00 1.61 -20.13
N TYR A 276 -0.28 0.37 -19.71
CA TYR A 276 0.55 -0.35 -18.76
C TYR A 276 1.73 -1.02 -19.46
N LYS A 277 2.93 -0.79 -18.92
CA LYS A 277 4.16 -1.40 -19.41
C LYS A 277 4.11 -2.93 -19.31
N GLU A 278 3.60 -3.45 -18.19
CA GLU A 278 3.35 -4.87 -17.97
C GLU A 278 1.87 -5.12 -17.66
N VAL A 279 1.09 -5.49 -18.68
CA VAL A 279 -0.36 -5.72 -18.55
C VAL A 279 -0.63 -6.99 -17.74
N GLY A 280 -1.18 -6.85 -16.53
CA GLY A 280 -1.55 -7.94 -15.61
C GLY A 280 -3.05 -8.17 -15.44
N ILE A 281 -3.87 -7.58 -16.31
CA ILE A 281 -5.34 -7.64 -16.30
C ILE A 281 -5.88 -8.07 -17.67
N GLY A 282 -7.16 -8.44 -17.72
CA GLY A 282 -7.82 -8.97 -18.91
C GLY A 282 -7.87 -10.49 -18.91
N LEU A 283 -7.99 -11.10 -20.10
CA LEU A 283 -8.13 -12.54 -20.25
C LEU A 283 -6.76 -13.24 -20.17
N ILE A 284 -6.60 -14.16 -19.22
CA ILE A 284 -5.32 -14.78 -18.92
C ILE A 284 -5.49 -16.29 -18.87
N HIS A 285 -4.65 -17.00 -19.62
CA HIS A 285 -4.63 -18.46 -19.64
C HIS A 285 -3.62 -19.01 -18.62
N TYR A 286 -3.92 -20.14 -17.98
CA TYR A 286 -3.08 -20.71 -16.90
C TYR A 286 -1.64 -21.04 -17.33
N LYS A 287 -1.42 -21.33 -18.62
CA LYS A 287 -0.09 -21.59 -19.21
C LYS A 287 0.66 -20.32 -19.66
N ASP A 288 0.04 -19.14 -19.61
CA ASP A 288 0.69 -17.91 -20.03
C ASP A 288 1.63 -17.40 -18.94
N GLY A 289 2.88 -17.87 -18.97
CA GLY A 289 3.89 -17.52 -17.96
C GLY A 289 4.19 -16.02 -17.89
N LYS A 290 4.09 -15.28 -19.01
CA LYS A 290 4.31 -13.83 -19.05
C LYS A 290 3.18 -13.11 -18.33
N MET A 291 1.93 -13.41 -18.68
CA MET A 291 0.77 -12.79 -18.03
C MET A 291 0.67 -13.19 -16.56
N ARG A 292 1.06 -14.41 -16.18
CA ARG A 292 1.14 -14.85 -14.77
C ARG A 292 2.13 -14.00 -13.97
N LYS A 293 3.30 -13.70 -14.54
CA LYS A 293 4.26 -12.75 -13.92
C LYS A 293 3.69 -11.34 -13.84
N ASN A 294 2.98 -10.88 -14.87
CA ASN A 294 2.35 -9.55 -14.85
C ASN A 294 1.21 -9.46 -13.83
N ILE A 295 0.48 -10.55 -13.56
CA ILE A 295 -0.50 -10.60 -12.46
C ILE A 295 0.21 -10.39 -11.13
N GLU A 296 1.38 -10.98 -10.90
CA GLU A 296 2.13 -10.72 -9.66
C GLU A 296 2.45 -9.23 -9.49
N LEU A 297 2.77 -8.50 -10.56
CA LEU A 297 2.97 -7.04 -10.51
C LEU A 297 1.66 -6.30 -10.16
N ALA A 298 0.53 -6.74 -10.72
CA ALA A 298 -0.78 -6.19 -10.36
C ALA A 298 -1.15 -6.49 -8.89
N ILE A 299 -0.80 -7.68 -8.38
CA ILE A 299 -0.94 -8.05 -6.97
C ILE A 299 -0.04 -7.17 -6.09
N ASP A 300 1.21 -6.95 -6.50
CA ASP A 300 2.16 -6.10 -5.77
C ASP A 300 1.62 -4.67 -5.64
N TYR A 301 1.02 -4.16 -6.71
CA TYR A 301 0.34 -2.87 -6.68
C TYR A 301 -0.88 -2.89 -5.74
N MET A 302 -1.77 -3.87 -5.89
CA MET A 302 -2.99 -4.04 -5.06
C MET A 302 -2.71 -4.29 -3.57
N THR A 303 -1.53 -4.82 -3.24
CA THR A 303 -1.12 -5.15 -1.86
C THR A 303 -0.02 -4.26 -1.35
N LYS A 304 0.33 -3.21 -2.11
CA LYS A 304 1.34 -2.23 -1.75
C LYS A 304 1.05 -1.72 -0.34
N PRO A 305 2.04 -1.61 0.55
CA PRO A 305 1.83 -1.02 1.86
C PRO A 305 1.19 0.36 1.70
N GLU A 306 0.07 0.62 2.39
CA GLU A 306 -0.27 2.00 2.73
C GLU A 306 0.88 2.49 3.62
N LEU A 307 1.78 3.23 3.01
CA LEU A 307 3.12 3.46 3.53
C LEU A 307 3.15 4.29 4.82
N TYR A 308 2.02 4.86 5.23
CA TYR A 308 1.97 5.96 6.19
C TYR A 308 0.75 6.01 7.07
N MET A 309 -0.37 5.46 6.65
CA MET A 309 -1.62 5.54 7.39
C MET A 309 -2.44 4.30 7.10
N LYS A 310 -3.13 3.83 8.11
CA LYS A 310 -4.19 2.83 8.02
C LYS A 310 -5.45 3.46 8.61
N PRO A 311 -6.65 3.02 8.21
CA PRO A 311 -7.87 3.38 8.90
C PRO A 311 -7.79 3.09 10.40
N PRO A 312 -8.58 3.82 11.21
CA PRO A 312 -8.66 3.60 12.64
C PRO A 312 -9.02 2.14 12.99
N ILE A 313 -8.62 1.71 14.20
CA ILE A 313 -9.11 0.46 14.78
C ILE A 313 -10.62 0.58 14.95
N GLY A 314 -11.36 -0.51 14.68
CA GLY A 314 -12.82 -0.49 14.74
C GLY A 314 -13.51 -0.20 13.41
N VAL A 315 -12.76 0.20 12.37
CA VAL A 315 -13.32 0.41 11.04
C VAL A 315 -13.35 -0.91 10.26
N GLY A 316 -14.51 -1.25 9.69
CA GLY A 316 -14.69 -2.43 8.85
C GLY A 316 -15.96 -3.24 9.17
N PRO A 317 -16.15 -4.40 8.52
CA PRO A 317 -17.43 -5.12 8.52
C PRO A 317 -18.03 -5.59 9.84
N LYS A 318 -17.29 -5.50 10.94
CA LYS A 318 -17.72 -5.97 12.26
C LYS A 318 -17.15 -5.14 13.42
N GLY A 319 -16.83 -3.86 13.21
CA GLY A 319 -16.14 -3.10 14.27
C GLY A 319 -14.71 -3.63 14.57
N GLY A 320 -14.12 -4.39 13.66
CA GLY A 320 -12.92 -5.21 13.93
C GLY A 320 -11.64 -4.68 13.26
N ALA A 321 -10.54 -4.67 14.02
CA ALA A 321 -9.11 -4.55 13.67
C ALA A 321 -8.62 -3.50 12.62
N GLY A 322 -9.50 -2.75 11.95
CA GLY A 322 -9.10 -1.81 10.88
C GLY A 322 -8.54 -2.54 9.66
N ARG A 323 -9.21 -3.60 9.17
CA ARG A 323 -8.78 -4.33 7.95
C ARG A 323 -8.95 -3.44 6.72
N VAL A 324 -7.87 -3.33 5.94
CA VAL A 324 -7.81 -2.54 4.68
C VAL A 324 -7.82 -3.38 3.43
N PHE A 325 -7.56 -4.68 3.55
CA PHE A 325 -7.49 -5.60 2.42
C PHE A 325 -8.52 -6.71 2.62
N PHE A 326 -9.23 -6.99 1.54
CA PHE A 326 -10.34 -7.94 1.47
C PHE A 326 -10.14 -8.84 0.26
N ARG A 327 -10.53 -10.10 0.37
CA ARG A 327 -10.60 -11.03 -0.77
C ARG A 327 -11.69 -12.06 -0.54
N GLY A 328 -12.07 -12.73 -1.61
CA GLY A 328 -12.92 -13.91 -1.55
C GLY A 328 -12.29 -15.06 -0.77
N GLU A 329 -13.12 -16.01 -0.39
CA GLU A 329 -12.71 -17.25 0.26
C GLU A 329 -11.92 -18.13 -0.71
N LEU A 330 -10.97 -18.91 -0.19
CA LEU A 330 -10.25 -19.87 -1.02
C LEU A 330 -11.25 -20.88 -1.59
N PRO A 331 -11.17 -21.21 -2.88
CA PRO A 331 -12.04 -22.23 -3.45
C PRO A 331 -11.84 -23.55 -2.72
N SER A 332 -12.94 -24.21 -2.32
CA SER A 332 -12.88 -25.53 -1.71
C SER A 332 -12.21 -26.52 -2.67
N LYS A 333 -11.38 -27.43 -2.14
CA LYS A 333 -10.87 -28.59 -2.89
C LYS A 333 -12.04 -29.55 -3.18
N THR A 334 -12.88 -29.23 -4.16
CA THR A 334 -13.81 -30.22 -4.69
C THR A 334 -12.99 -31.35 -5.31
N GLN A 335 -13.34 -32.60 -4.98
CA GLN A 335 -12.76 -33.78 -5.64
C GLN A 335 -12.89 -33.58 -7.16
N SER A 336 -11.76 -33.36 -7.83
CA SER A 336 -11.76 -33.10 -9.26
C SER A 336 -12.26 -34.36 -9.99
N LYS A 337 -13.33 -34.23 -10.79
CA LYS A 337 -13.60 -35.20 -11.87
C LYS A 337 -12.32 -35.34 -12.70
N PRO A 338 -11.98 -36.56 -13.20
CA PRO A 338 -10.68 -36.87 -13.78
C PRO A 338 -10.51 -36.17 -15.14
N GLY A 339 -10.20 -34.87 -15.08
CA GLY A 339 -9.56 -34.17 -16.17
C GLY A 339 -8.06 -34.48 -16.20
N PRO A 340 -7.34 -34.09 -17.27
CA PRO A 340 -5.91 -34.34 -17.39
C PRO A 340 -5.18 -33.82 -16.15
N VAL A 341 -4.35 -34.67 -15.55
CA VAL A 341 -3.51 -34.33 -14.39
C VAL A 341 -2.69 -33.10 -14.79
N ARG A 342 -3.07 -31.94 -14.25
CA ARG A 342 -2.34 -30.69 -14.50
C ARG A 342 -0.99 -30.85 -13.80
N SER A 343 0.08 -30.83 -14.57
CA SER A 343 1.42 -30.98 -14.00
C SER A 343 1.66 -29.87 -12.98
N ARG A 344 1.74 -30.22 -11.69
CA ARG A 344 2.03 -29.34 -10.54
C ARG A 344 3.39 -28.62 -10.63
N THR A 345 4.07 -28.73 -11.77
CA THR A 345 5.41 -28.23 -12.05
C THR A 345 5.58 -26.72 -11.87
N TYR A 346 4.49 -25.96 -11.68
CA TYR A 346 4.55 -24.51 -11.45
C TYR A 346 4.75 -24.09 -9.99
N ILE A 347 4.68 -25.02 -9.01
CA ILE A 347 5.30 -24.74 -7.70
C ILE A 347 6.78 -25.07 -7.83
N ARG A 348 7.59 -24.16 -8.40
CA ARG A 348 9.05 -24.32 -8.42
C ARG A 348 9.80 -23.20 -7.68
N SER A 349 10.43 -23.68 -6.61
CA SER A 349 11.57 -23.21 -5.80
C SER A 349 11.54 -21.84 -5.11
N LYS A 350 10.95 -20.78 -5.67
CA LYS A 350 11.07 -19.43 -5.07
C LYS A 350 10.29 -19.28 -3.75
N TYR A 351 9.18 -20.00 -3.59
CA TYR A 351 8.36 -19.93 -2.38
C TYR A 351 8.89 -20.80 -1.23
N ARG A 352 9.81 -21.74 -1.49
CA ARG A 352 10.54 -22.45 -0.42
C ARG A 352 11.51 -21.51 0.31
N ARG A 353 12.07 -20.53 -0.41
CA ARG A 353 12.91 -19.46 0.16
C ARG A 353 12.14 -18.44 0.98
N LEU A 354 10.80 -18.42 0.97
CA LEU A 354 10.05 -17.43 1.76
C LEU A 354 10.19 -17.70 3.27
N GLY A 355 10.31 -18.97 3.68
CA GLY A 355 10.62 -19.34 5.07
C GLY A 355 12.03 -18.89 5.50
N GLU A 356 13.01 -19.16 4.65
CA GLU A 356 14.41 -18.76 4.85
C GLU A 356 14.59 -17.21 4.85
N LEU A 357 13.83 -16.48 4.02
CA LEU A 357 13.88 -15.01 3.96
C LEU A 357 13.13 -14.31 5.10
N LEU A 358 12.28 -15.04 5.82
CA LEU A 358 11.44 -14.53 6.91
C LEU A 358 11.88 -15.04 8.29
N HIS A 359 12.93 -15.88 8.38
CA HIS A 359 13.40 -16.52 9.60
C HIS A 359 12.28 -17.21 10.41
N LEU A 360 11.31 -17.79 9.71
CA LEU A 360 10.20 -18.50 10.35
C LEU A 360 10.64 -19.91 10.70
N ASN A 361 10.25 -20.41 11.88
CA ASN A 361 10.49 -21.80 12.25
C ASN A 361 9.52 -22.75 11.52
N ASP A 362 9.82 -24.05 11.53
CA ASP A 362 9.07 -25.04 10.75
C ASP A 362 7.58 -25.08 11.12
N GLY A 363 7.22 -24.84 12.38
CA GLY A 363 5.83 -24.75 12.84
C GLY A 363 5.10 -23.49 12.37
N GLU A 364 5.80 -22.36 12.22
CA GLU A 364 5.25 -21.13 11.64
C GLU A 364 5.08 -21.25 10.12
N LEU A 365 5.93 -22.04 9.46
CA LEU A 365 5.82 -22.35 8.03
C LEU A 365 4.59 -23.23 7.75
N GLU A 366 4.37 -24.25 8.58
CA GLU A 366 3.18 -25.10 8.51
C GLU A 366 1.90 -24.33 8.78
N ASN A 367 1.85 -23.42 9.76
CA ASN A 367 0.67 -22.57 10.01
C ASN A 367 0.40 -21.50 8.92
N LEU A 368 1.35 -21.26 8.01
CA LEU A 368 1.19 -20.36 6.86
C LEU A 368 0.78 -21.09 5.57
N LEU A 369 1.00 -22.41 5.55
CA LEU A 369 0.72 -23.34 4.46
C LEU A 369 -0.46 -24.28 4.74
N GLY A 370 -0.85 -24.42 6.01
CA GLY A 370 -2.01 -25.14 6.52
C GLY A 370 -3.07 -24.17 7.05
N GLU A 371 -4.31 -24.48 6.66
CA GLU A 371 -5.58 -23.72 6.80
C GLU A 371 -5.85 -22.62 5.76
#